data_AF-A0A928THW4-F1
#
_entry.id   AF-A0A928THW4-F1
#
_cell.length_a   1.000
_cell.length_b   1.000
_cell.length_c   1.000
_cell.angle_alpha   90.00
_cell.angle_beta   90.00
_cell.angle_gamma   90.00
#
_symmetry.space_group_name_H-M   'P 1'
#
loop_
_entity.id
_entity.type
_entity.pdbx_description
1 polymer ?
#
loop_
_entity_poly.entity_id
_entity_poly.type
_entity_poly.pdbx_seq_one_letter_code
_entity_poly.pdbx_strand_id
1 'polypeptide(L)'
;MVRMRRRAKPPGVQLGVALLGLVALSAGYLALMRATLDYSRLEEGTTASDRDEIYLVLHTGMLVLALITGFAAGKWLNGMGAAYATLFAVFLAVFMVTAQVGSYELACGGQNDLIRHWAC
;
A
#
# COMPACT_ATOMS: atom_id res chain seq x y z
N MET A 1 4.06 -41.20 -0.44
CA MET A 1 3.93 -39.74 -0.64
C MET A 1 5.31 -39.10 -0.50
N VAL A 2 5.96 -38.74 -1.62
CA VAL A 2 7.23 -38.01 -1.60
C VAL A 2 6.92 -36.57 -1.18
N ARG A 3 7.20 -36.21 0.08
CA ARG A 3 7.19 -34.82 0.54
C ARG A 3 8.33 -34.12 -0.20
N MET A 4 8.04 -33.52 -1.36
CA MET A 4 8.97 -32.56 -1.98
C MET A 4 9.16 -31.42 -0.98
N ARG A 5 10.20 -31.49 -0.16
CA ARG A 5 10.71 -30.34 0.60
C ARG A 5 11.15 -29.32 -0.44
N ARG A 6 10.28 -28.40 -0.83
CA ARG A 6 10.71 -27.20 -1.56
C ARG A 6 11.77 -26.53 -0.70
N ARG A 7 13.01 -26.56 -1.17
CA ARG A 7 14.13 -25.93 -0.48
C ARG A 7 13.84 -24.43 -0.44
N ALA A 8 13.79 -23.86 0.77
CA ALA A 8 13.59 -22.43 0.93
C ALA A 8 14.65 -21.66 0.13
N LYS A 9 14.25 -20.54 -0.48
CA LYS A 9 15.20 -19.66 -1.17
C LYS A 9 16.22 -19.08 -0.18
N PRO A 10 17.43 -18.66 -0.61
CA PRO A 10 18.41 -18.06 0.28
C PRO A 10 17.85 -16.83 1.02
N PRO A 11 18.25 -16.56 2.28
CA PRO A 11 17.73 -15.45 3.08
C PRO A 11 17.84 -14.08 2.39
N GLY A 12 18.95 -13.82 1.68
CA GLY A 12 19.13 -12.57 0.94
C GLY A 12 18.11 -12.37 -0.18
N VAL A 13 17.71 -13.45 -0.87
CA VAL A 13 16.65 -13.40 -1.89
C VAL A 13 15.30 -13.13 -1.25
N GLN A 14 15.02 -13.78 -0.12
CA GLN A 14 13.77 -13.58 0.63
C GLN A 14 13.61 -12.13 1.08
N LEU A 15 14.68 -11.53 1.61
CA LEU A 15 14.72 -10.14 2.03
C LEU A 15 14.57 -9.20 0.84
N GLY A 16 15.32 -9.41 -0.23
CA GLY A 16 15.26 -8.57 -1.43
C GLY A 16 13.86 -8.53 -2.05
N VAL A 17 13.22 -9.69 -2.19
CA VAL A 17 11.84 -9.78 -2.71
C VAL A 17 10.84 -9.11 -1.78
N ALA A 18 10.99 -9.28 -0.46
CA ALA A 18 10.13 -8.61 0.51
C ALA A 18 10.25 -7.09 0.39
N LEU A 19 11.47 -6.55 0.45
CA LEU A 19 11.71 -5.10 0.35
C LEU A 19 11.20 -4.51 -0.96
N LEU A 20 11.47 -5.16 -2.08
CA LEU A 20 10.96 -4.73 -3.40
C LEU A 20 9.43 -4.71 -3.43
N GLY A 21 8.79 -5.73 -2.87
CA GLY A 21 7.33 -5.79 -2.76
C GLY A 21 6.75 -4.66 -1.92
N LEU A 22 7.35 -4.38 -0.76
CA LEU A 22 6.91 -3.29 0.12
C LEU A 22 7.07 -1.92 -0.56
N VAL A 23 8.22 -1.66 -1.20
CA VAL A 23 8.46 -0.42 -1.94
C VAL A 23 7.48 -0.26 -3.11
N ALA A 24 7.23 -1.34 -3.86
CA ALA A 24 6.28 -1.32 -4.97
C ALA A 24 4.85 -1.04 -4.49
N LEU A 25 4.41 -1.63 -3.38
CA LEU A 25 3.09 -1.37 -2.79
C LEU A 25 2.96 0.08 -2.30
N SER A 26 3.98 0.60 -1.62
CA SER A 26 4.01 2.00 -1.17
C SER A 26 3.96 2.99 -2.33
N ALA A 27 4.80 2.78 -3.35
CA ALA A 27 4.82 3.62 -4.54
C ALA A 27 3.50 3.53 -5.32
N GLY A 28 2.95 2.32 -5.46
CA GLY A 28 1.66 2.07 -6.10
C GLY A 28 0.51 2.75 -5.37
N TYR A 29 0.49 2.69 -4.03
CA TYR A 29 -0.48 3.41 -3.22
C TYR A 29 -0.39 4.93 -3.47
N LEU A 30 0.79 5.55 -3.32
CA LEU A 30 0.95 6.99 -3.55
C LEU A 30 0.57 7.40 -4.97
N ALA A 31 0.96 6.61 -5.98
CA ALA A 31 0.60 6.87 -7.37
C ALA A 31 -0.91 6.81 -7.59
N LEU A 32 -1.58 5.81 -7.00
CA LEU A 32 -3.03 5.67 -7.08
C LEU A 32 -3.73 6.85 -6.42
N MET A 33 -3.32 7.22 -5.21
CA MET A 33 -3.87 8.38 -4.50
C MET A 33 -3.70 9.68 -5.28
N ARG A 34 -2.53 9.92 -5.88
CA ARG A 34 -2.31 11.09 -6.73
C ARG A 34 -3.17 11.07 -8.00
N ALA A 35 -3.39 9.90 -8.60
CA ALA A 35 -4.19 9.78 -9.82
C ALA A 35 -5.70 9.95 -9.56
N THR A 36 -6.18 9.57 -8.37
CA THR A 36 -7.61 9.61 -8.03
C THR A 36 -8.04 10.89 -7.32
N LEU A 37 -7.18 11.49 -6.51
CA LEU A 37 -7.51 12.61 -5.62
C LEU A 37 -6.77 13.90 -6.01
N ASP A 38 -6.69 14.20 -7.30
CA ASP A 38 -6.16 15.47 -7.78
C ASP A 38 -7.19 16.59 -7.53
N TYR A 39 -6.75 17.67 -6.86
CA TYR A 39 -7.58 18.79 -6.40
C TYR A 39 -8.41 19.42 -7.52
N SER A 40 -7.88 19.39 -8.75
CA SER A 40 -8.53 19.92 -9.95
C SER A 40 -9.80 19.16 -10.39
N ARG A 41 -10.08 17.96 -9.83
CA ARG A 41 -11.28 17.17 -10.12
C ARG A 41 -12.33 17.19 -9.01
N LEU A 42 -12.00 17.72 -7.84
CA LEU A 42 -12.89 17.76 -6.68
C LEU A 42 -13.61 19.11 -6.52
N GLU A 43 -13.38 20.08 -7.43
CA GLU A 43 -14.14 21.32 -7.45
C GLU A 43 -15.47 21.16 -8.22
N GLU A 44 -16.54 21.61 -7.55
CA GLU A 44 -17.98 21.57 -7.86
C GLU A 44 -18.73 20.24 -7.57
N GLY A 45 -19.13 20.07 -6.30
CA GLY A 45 -20.27 19.20 -5.93
C GLY A 45 -19.96 17.90 -5.20
N THR A 46 -18.69 17.57 -4.95
CA THR A 46 -18.33 16.39 -4.15
C THR A 46 -18.49 16.65 -2.66
N THR A 47 -19.26 15.81 -1.99
CA THR A 47 -19.48 15.88 -0.54
C THR A 47 -18.33 15.20 0.21
N ALA A 48 -18.18 15.50 1.50
CA ALA A 48 -17.21 14.80 2.35
C ALA A 48 -17.44 13.27 2.34
N SER A 49 -18.70 12.84 2.18
CA SER A 49 -19.09 11.42 2.09
C SER A 49 -18.50 10.72 0.86
N ASP A 50 -18.50 11.39 -0.30
CA ASP A 50 -18.01 10.79 -1.56
C ASP A 50 -16.50 10.54 -1.48
N ARG A 51 -15.78 11.47 -0.85
CA ARG A 51 -14.34 11.34 -0.62
C ARG A 51 -14.02 10.17 0.31
N ASP A 52 -14.78 10.01 1.39
CA ASP A 52 -14.58 8.94 2.37
C ASP A 52 -14.87 7.56 1.74
N GLU A 53 -15.85 7.47 0.83
CA GLU A 53 -16.10 6.25 0.05
C GLU A 53 -14.92 5.91 -0.88
N ILE A 54 -14.38 6.89 -1.60
CA ILE A 54 -13.18 6.68 -2.44
C ILE A 54 -12.01 6.18 -1.59
N TYR A 55 -11.78 6.80 -0.43
CA TYR A 55 -10.76 6.34 0.52
C TYR A 55 -10.94 4.90 0.93
N LEU A 56 -12.16 4.54 1.36
CA LEU A 56 -12.49 3.20 1.79
C LEU A 56 -12.20 2.17 0.68
N VAL A 57 -12.62 2.45 -0.54
CA VAL A 57 -12.42 1.56 -1.70
C VAL A 57 -10.92 1.41 -2.00
N LEU A 58 -10.17 2.52 -2.06
CA LEU A 58 -8.74 2.49 -2.38
C LEU A 58 -7.91 1.80 -1.30
N HIS A 59 -8.15 2.11 -0.03
CA HIS A 59 -7.46 1.47 1.10
C HIS A 59 -7.75 -0.02 1.17
N THR A 60 -9.02 -0.39 1.11
CA THR A 60 -9.43 -1.80 1.16
C THR A 60 -8.87 -2.57 -0.03
N GLY A 61 -8.97 -2.01 -1.24
CA GLY A 61 -8.43 -2.64 -2.45
C GLY A 61 -6.92 -2.87 -2.38
N MET A 62 -6.16 -1.87 -1.90
CA MET A 62 -4.72 -1.98 -1.74
C MET A 62 -4.31 -2.96 -0.63
N LEU A 63 -5.05 -3.03 0.48
CA LEU A 63 -4.81 -4.03 1.53
C LEU A 63 -5.09 -5.45 1.05
N VAL A 64 -6.17 -5.67 0.30
CA VAL A 64 -6.46 -6.96 -0.34
C VAL A 64 -5.34 -7.35 -1.31
N LEU A 65 -4.87 -6.41 -2.13
CA LEU A 65 -3.74 -6.64 -3.03
C LEU A 65 -2.46 -7.01 -2.27
N ALA A 66 -2.17 -6.33 -1.17
CA ALA A 66 -1.02 -6.63 -0.30
C ALA A 66 -1.10 -8.03 0.30
N LEU A 67 -2.28 -8.45 0.77
CA LEU A 67 -2.52 -9.79 1.29
C LEU A 67 -2.28 -10.86 0.21
N ILE A 68 -2.84 -10.68 -0.99
CA ILE A 68 -2.71 -11.63 -2.11
C ILE A 68 -1.25 -11.73 -2.56
N THR A 69 -0.60 -10.59 -2.80
CA THR A 69 0.79 -10.55 -3.28
C THR A 69 1.77 -11.07 -2.24
N GLY A 70 1.61 -10.67 -0.98
CA GLY A 70 2.39 -11.20 0.14
C GLY A 70 2.22 -12.72 0.29
N PHE A 71 0.98 -13.22 0.24
CA PHE A 71 0.72 -14.66 0.30
C PHE A 71 1.42 -15.41 -0.83
N ALA A 72 1.26 -14.95 -2.06
CA ALA A 72 1.87 -15.56 -3.25
C ALA A 72 3.40 -15.57 -3.14
N ALA A 73 3.99 -14.44 -2.74
CA ALA A 73 5.44 -14.30 -2.56
C ALA A 73 5.96 -15.25 -1.46
N GLY A 74 5.36 -15.25 -0.27
CA GLY A 74 5.77 -16.13 0.83
C GLY A 74 5.61 -17.61 0.47
N LYS A 75 4.51 -17.97 -0.21
CA LYS A 75 4.27 -19.35 -0.67
C LYS A 75 5.34 -19.80 -1.68
N TRP A 76 5.80 -18.90 -2.55
CA TRP A 76 6.85 -19.17 -3.52
C TRP A 76 8.25 -19.27 -2.90
N LEU A 77 8.58 -18.39 -1.94
CA LEU A 77 9.91 -18.27 -1.36
C LEU A 77 10.27 -19.40 -0.39
N ASN A 78 9.41 -19.66 0.59
CA ASN A 78 9.71 -20.55 1.72
C ASN A 78 8.48 -21.32 2.21
N GLY A 79 7.32 -21.12 1.58
CA GLY A 79 6.06 -21.74 1.95
C GLY A 79 5.28 -20.99 3.03
N MET A 80 5.80 -19.88 3.56
CA MET A 80 5.19 -19.07 4.64
C MET A 80 4.29 -17.96 4.07
N GLY A 81 3.31 -18.34 3.25
CA GLY A 81 2.40 -17.37 2.61
C GLY A 81 1.69 -16.47 3.62
N ALA A 82 1.11 -17.03 4.68
CA ALA A 82 0.38 -16.26 5.70
C ALA A 82 1.26 -15.22 6.41
N ALA A 83 2.53 -15.54 6.68
CA ALA A 83 3.46 -14.62 7.32
C ALA A 83 3.77 -13.41 6.42
N TYR A 84 4.01 -13.64 5.13
CA TYR A 84 4.27 -12.57 4.17
C TYR A 84 3.02 -11.73 3.88
N ALA A 85 1.85 -12.36 3.78
CA ALA A 85 0.58 -11.65 3.64
C ALA A 85 0.37 -10.67 4.80
N THR A 86 0.58 -11.16 6.03
CA THR A 86 0.46 -10.34 7.25
C THR A 86 1.48 -9.21 7.26
N LEU A 87 2.76 -9.51 6.95
CA LEU A 87 3.82 -8.51 6.87
C LEU A 87 3.47 -7.38 5.89
N PHE A 88 3.03 -7.74 4.68
CA PHE A 88 2.73 -6.79 3.62
C PHE A 88 1.50 -5.93 3.99
N ALA A 89 0.45 -6.55 4.52
CA ALA A 89 -0.76 -5.84 4.93
C ALA A 89 -0.50 -4.88 6.09
N VAL A 90 0.20 -5.33 7.15
CA VAL A 90 0.52 -4.49 8.31
C VAL A 90 1.42 -3.32 7.92
N PHE A 91 2.47 -3.59 7.15
CA PHE A 91 3.35 -2.53 6.66
C PHE A 91 2.57 -1.51 5.83
N LEU A 92 1.75 -1.97 4.89
CA LEU A 92 0.98 -1.06 4.04
C LEU A 92 -0.04 -0.25 4.82
N ALA A 93 -0.73 -0.85 5.81
CA ALA A 93 -1.66 -0.13 6.68
C ALA A 93 -0.96 0.99 7.46
N VAL A 94 0.20 0.70 8.06
CA VAL A 94 1.01 1.72 8.76
C VAL A 94 1.46 2.80 7.79
N PHE A 95 1.94 2.41 6.61
CA PHE A 95 2.37 3.35 5.57
C PHE A 95 1.23 4.26 5.11
N MET A 96 0.01 3.73 4.93
CA MET A 96 -1.17 4.52 4.55
C MET A 96 -1.45 5.61 5.57
N VAL A 97 -1.44 5.28 6.87
CA VAL A 97 -1.65 6.27 7.95
C VAL A 97 -0.53 7.32 7.93
N THR A 98 0.73 6.89 7.87
CA THR A 98 1.88 7.81 7.82
C THR A 98 1.82 8.73 6.60
N ALA A 99 1.44 8.21 5.45
CA ALA A 99 1.30 8.99 4.23
C ALA A 99 0.16 10.02 4.34
N GLN A 100 -0.97 9.68 4.98
CA GLN A 100 -2.05 10.64 5.21
C GLN A 100 -1.63 11.77 6.14
N VAL A 101 -1.09 11.43 7.32
CA VAL A 101 -0.61 12.42 8.30
C VAL A 101 0.49 13.28 7.71
N GLY A 102 1.49 12.65 7.06
CA GLY A 102 2.59 13.38 6.43
C GLY A 102 2.12 14.30 5.31
N SER A 103 1.12 13.90 4.51
CA SER A 103 0.57 14.76 3.46
C SER A 103 -0.17 15.97 4.03
N TYR A 104 -0.89 15.79 5.14
CA TYR A 104 -1.58 16.88 5.82
C TYR A 104 -0.60 17.92 6.38
N GLU A 105 0.42 17.45 7.11
CA GLU A 105 1.46 18.33 7.69
C GLU A 105 2.23 19.10 6.59
N LEU A 106 2.57 18.43 5.49
CA LEU A 106 3.22 19.07 4.35
C LEU A 106 2.33 20.15 3.72
N ALA A 107 1.04 19.86 3.52
CA ALA A 107 0.10 20.80 2.93
C ALA A 107 -0.04 22.07 3.81
N CYS A 108 -0.17 21.90 5.13
CA CYS A 108 -0.20 23.03 6.07
C CYS A 108 1.14 23.78 6.17
N GLY A 109 2.25 23.16 5.74
CA GLY A 109 3.56 23.80 5.56
C GLY A 109 3.78 24.45 4.19
N GLY A 110 2.77 24.48 3.31
CA GLY A 110 2.85 25.05 1.96
C GLY A 110 3.39 24.11 0.88
N GLN A 111 3.53 22.81 1.17
CA GLN A 111 3.98 21.78 0.22
C GLN A 111 2.88 20.75 -0.02
N ASN A 112 2.25 20.73 -1.20
CA ASN A 112 1.15 19.80 -1.48
C ASN A 112 1.54 18.64 -2.40
N ASP A 113 2.79 18.17 -2.33
CA ASP A 113 3.30 17.27 -3.36
C ASP A 113 2.87 15.82 -3.19
N LEU A 114 2.58 15.35 -1.98
CA LEU A 114 2.47 13.92 -1.67
C LEU A 114 1.07 13.33 -1.96
N ILE A 115 0.03 13.87 -1.33
CA ILE A 115 -1.38 13.59 -1.67
C ILE A 115 -2.09 14.95 -1.78
N ARG A 116 -2.48 15.32 -3.00
CA ARG A 116 -2.80 16.69 -3.42
C ARG A 116 -4.14 17.27 -2.93
N HIS A 117 -4.85 16.58 -2.05
CA HIS A 117 -6.22 16.94 -1.70
C HIS A 117 -6.36 17.77 -0.40
N TRP A 118 -5.29 17.91 0.37
CA TRP A 118 -5.31 18.70 1.60
C TRP A 118 -5.12 20.19 1.26
N ALA A 119 -5.98 21.04 1.82
CA ALA A 119 -5.83 22.49 1.79
C ALA A 119 -5.84 23.02 3.23
N CYS A 120 -4.84 23.85 3.53
CA CYS A 120 -4.74 24.75 4.66
C CYS A 120 -4.40 26.13 4.04
#